data_AF-A0A2U1PLZ5-F1
#
_entry.id   AF-A0A2U1PLZ5-F1
#
_cell.length_a   1.000
_cell.length_b   1.000
_cell.length_c   1.000
_cell.angle_alpha   90.00
_cell.angle_beta   90.00
_cell.angle_gamma   90.00
#
_symmetry.space_group_name_H-M   'P 1'
#
loop_
_entity.id
_entity.type
_entity.pdbx_description
1 polymer ?
#
loop_
_entity_poly.entity_id
_entity_poly.type
_entity_poly.pdbx_seq_one_letter_code
_entity_poly.pdbx_strand_id
1 'polypeptide(L)'
;MEWGFPSYLSEARIAMETLFVSPFISSESWFQKWAEGRESMASLKDFGLKGRAMCKESLNEMKELVKESESPYGIRFEGDNENEMVLEWNGTPLVRVSAWM
;
A
#
# COMPACT_ATOMS: atom_id res chain seq x y z
N MET A 1 2.21 -13.07 -5.68
CA MET A 1 3.67 -13.16 -5.53
C MET A 1 4.36 -13.83 -6.71
N GLU A 2 3.72 -14.78 -7.41
CA GLU A 2 4.27 -15.52 -8.57
C GLU A 2 5.17 -14.73 -9.53
N TRP A 3 4.73 -13.57 -10.03
CA TRP A 3 5.42 -12.84 -11.11
C TRP A 3 6.87 -12.45 -10.80
N GLY A 4 7.17 -12.05 -9.55
CA GLY A 4 8.47 -11.53 -9.16
C GLY A 4 9.28 -12.43 -8.24
N PHE A 5 8.76 -13.62 -7.89
CA PHE A 5 9.41 -14.50 -6.93
C PHE A 5 10.27 -15.55 -7.65
N PRO A 6 11.55 -15.71 -7.30
CA PRO A 6 12.39 -16.71 -7.97
C PRO A 6 11.85 -18.13 -7.79
N SER A 7 11.78 -18.90 -8.88
CA SER A 7 11.18 -20.24 -8.88
C SER A 7 11.89 -21.23 -7.94
N TYR A 8 13.21 -21.07 -7.77
CA TYR A 8 14.01 -21.88 -6.84
C TYR A 8 13.74 -21.57 -5.36
N LEU A 9 12.97 -20.52 -5.04
CA LEU A 9 12.54 -20.16 -3.70
C LEU A 9 11.05 -20.46 -3.46
N SER A 10 10.48 -21.43 -4.18
CA SER A 10 9.05 -21.77 -4.09
C SER A 10 8.58 -22.05 -2.65
N GLU A 11 9.38 -22.75 -1.84
CA GLU A 11 9.05 -23.01 -0.43
C GLU A 11 8.96 -21.73 0.40
N ALA A 12 9.87 -20.77 0.17
CA ALA A 12 9.85 -19.48 0.85
C ALA A 12 8.60 -18.67 0.46
N ARG A 13 8.21 -18.72 -0.82
CA ARG A 13 6.95 -18.11 -1.27
C ARG A 13 5.74 -18.74 -0.59
N ILE A 14 5.67 -20.08 -0.56
CA ILE A 14 4.57 -20.81 0.10
C ILE A 14 4.50 -20.42 1.59
N ALA A 15 5.65 -20.33 2.26
CA ALA A 15 5.70 -19.88 3.64
C ALA A 15 5.17 -18.45 3.80
N MET A 16 5.56 -17.52 2.91
CA MET A 16 5.06 -16.14 2.94
C MET A 16 3.53 -16.07 2.71
N GLU A 17 3.05 -16.77 1.69
CA GLU A 17 1.61 -16.82 1.36
C GLU A 17 0.81 -17.45 2.50
N THR A 18 1.31 -18.51 3.12
CA THR A 18 0.60 -19.22 4.20
C THR A 18 0.62 -18.45 5.52
N LEU A 19 1.76 -17.88 5.90
CA LEU A 19 1.93 -17.26 7.22
C LEU A 19 1.44 -15.81 7.26
N PHE A 20 1.56 -15.06 6.16
CA PHE A 20 1.30 -13.61 6.14
C PHE A 20 0.14 -13.18 5.24
N VAL A 21 -0.26 -13.96 4.24
CA VAL A 21 -1.36 -13.58 3.33
C VAL A 21 -2.65 -14.32 3.68
N SER A 22 -2.60 -15.66 3.72
CA SER A 22 -3.76 -16.53 3.98
C SER A 22 -4.62 -16.11 5.17
N PRO A 23 -4.06 -15.71 6.34
CA PRO A 23 -4.86 -15.29 7.49
C PRO A 23 -5.73 -14.04 7.25
N PHE A 24 -5.42 -13.26 6.21
CA PHE A 24 -6.10 -12.01 5.88
C PHE A 24 -7.05 -12.13 4.68
N ILE A 25 -7.21 -13.34 4.10
CA ILE A 25 -8.09 -13.59 2.95
C ILE A 25 -9.58 -13.73 3.37
N SER A 26 -9.88 -13.86 4.67
CA SER A 26 -11.28 -13.83 5.14
C SER A 26 -11.94 -12.49 4.78
N SER A 27 -13.00 -12.54 3.98
CA SER A 27 -13.66 -11.35 3.45
C SER A 27 -14.24 -10.46 4.56
N GLU A 28 -14.83 -11.04 5.60
CA GLU A 28 -15.44 -10.28 6.70
C GLU A 28 -14.39 -9.50 7.51
N SER A 29 -13.26 -10.13 7.85
CA SER A 29 -12.21 -9.48 8.64
C SER A 29 -11.45 -8.43 7.82
N TRP A 30 -11.34 -8.63 6.50
CA TRP A 30 -10.81 -7.64 5.58
C TRP A 30 -11.72 -6.40 5.54
N PHE A 31 -13.03 -6.56 5.31
CA PHE A 31 -13.96 -5.43 5.27
C PHE A 31 -13.98 -4.63 6.58
N GLN A 32 -13.95 -5.30 7.74
CA GLN A 32 -13.86 -4.63 9.04
C GLN A 32 -12.55 -3.85 9.19
N LYS A 33 -11.39 -4.45 8.91
CA LYS A 33 -10.09 -3.75 8.99
C LYS A 33 -10.01 -2.54 8.06
N TRP A 34 -10.59 -2.63 6.87
CA TRP A 34 -10.66 -1.49 5.94
C TRP A 34 -11.59 -0.38 6.43
N ALA A 35 -12.72 -0.73 7.03
CA ALA A 35 -13.62 0.23 7.64
C ALA A 35 -12.94 0.94 8.83
N GLU A 36 -12.33 0.19 9.74
CA GLU A 36 -11.58 0.69 10.90
C GLU A 36 -10.41 1.58 10.47
N GLY A 37 -9.67 1.22 9.42
CA GLY A 37 -8.57 2.03 8.90
C GLY A 37 -9.04 3.38 8.32
N ARG A 38 -10.20 3.41 7.65
CA ARG A 38 -10.80 4.67 7.17
C ARG A 38 -11.36 5.52 8.30
N GLU A 39 -11.97 4.88 9.30
CA GLU A 39 -12.50 5.56 10.49
C GLU A 39 -11.35 6.17 11.32
N SER A 40 -10.22 5.47 11.42
CA SER A 40 -8.98 6.01 11.99
C SER A 40 -8.46 7.23 11.23
N MET A 41 -8.48 7.23 9.89
CA MET A 41 -8.11 8.42 9.11
C MET A 41 -9.09 9.59 9.28
N ALA A 42 -10.39 9.32 9.38
CA ALA A 42 -11.38 10.34 9.73
C ALA A 42 -11.09 10.92 11.12
N SER A 43 -10.74 10.06 12.09
CA SER A 43 -10.38 10.48 13.44
C SER A 43 -9.16 11.42 13.46
N LEU A 44 -8.14 11.21 12.61
CA LEU A 44 -6.97 12.10 12.55
C LEU A 44 -7.37 13.54 12.13
N LYS A 45 -8.29 13.68 11.18
CA LYS A 45 -8.87 14.98 10.81
C LYS A 45 -9.71 15.57 11.95
N ASP A 46 -10.47 14.75 12.65
CA ASP A 46 -11.27 15.17 13.81
C ASP A 46 -10.39 15.62 14.99
N PHE A 47 -9.18 15.08 15.11
CA PHE A 47 -8.13 15.55 16.02
C PHE A 47 -7.46 16.86 15.56
N GLY A 48 -7.89 17.43 14.43
CA GLY A 48 -7.37 18.69 13.89
C GLY A 48 -6.07 18.57 13.12
N LEU A 49 -5.58 17.35 12.86
CA LEU A 49 -4.37 17.13 12.06
C LEU A 49 -4.65 17.42 10.59
N LYS A 50 -3.70 18.07 9.93
CA LYS A 50 -3.80 18.42 8.50
C LYS A 50 -2.92 17.50 7.67
N GLY A 51 -3.44 17.12 6.50
CA GLY A 51 -2.67 16.37 5.51
C GLY A 51 -1.45 17.18 5.07
N ARG A 52 -0.26 16.59 5.24
CA ARG A 52 1.00 17.18 4.79
C ARG A 52 1.36 16.60 3.43
N ALA A 53 1.50 17.47 2.44
CA ALA A 53 1.92 17.07 1.09
C ALA A 53 3.25 16.29 1.14
N MET A 54 3.30 15.18 0.42
CA MET A 54 4.53 14.41 0.26
C MET A 54 5.47 15.07 -0.75
N CYS A 55 6.77 14.82 -0.59
CA CYS A 55 7.80 15.40 -1.45
C CYS A 55 7.84 14.67 -2.81
N LYS A 56 7.90 15.38 -3.93
CA LYS A 56 7.96 14.77 -5.28
C LYS A 56 9.21 13.90 -5.48
N GLU A 57 10.29 14.22 -4.79
CA GLU A 57 11.53 13.46 -4.74
C GLU A 57 11.27 12.05 -4.21
N SER A 58 10.51 11.93 -3.10
CA SER A 58 10.13 10.63 -2.55
C SER A 58 9.27 9.80 -3.51
N LEU A 59 8.44 10.45 -4.33
CA LEU A 59 7.68 9.75 -5.38
C LEU A 59 8.61 9.14 -6.43
N ASN A 60 9.58 9.91 -6.90
CA ASN A 60 10.54 9.45 -7.90
C ASN A 60 11.41 8.31 -7.36
N GLU A 61 11.91 8.43 -6.12
CA GLU A 61 12.64 7.35 -5.45
C GLU A 61 11.82 6.06 -5.38
N MET A 62 10.51 6.18 -5.09
CA MET A 62 9.66 5.02 -4.98
C MET A 62 9.30 4.40 -6.34
N LYS A 63 9.13 5.22 -7.38
CA LYS A 63 8.96 4.75 -8.77
C LYS A 63 10.18 3.97 -9.26
N GLU A 64 11.39 4.44 -8.93
CA GLU A 64 12.64 3.74 -9.22
C GLU A 64 12.74 2.44 -8.43
N LEU A 65 12.39 2.45 -7.13
CA LEU A 65 12.43 1.25 -6.28
C LEU A 65 11.54 0.13 -6.82
N VAL A 66 10.34 0.47 -7.28
CA VAL A 66 9.40 -0.53 -7.83
C VAL A 66 9.64 -0.82 -9.30
N LYS A 67 10.57 -0.11 -9.95
CA LYS A 67 10.82 -0.19 -11.39
C LYS A 67 9.52 -0.09 -12.19
N GLU A 68 8.79 1.01 -12.01
CA GLU A 68 7.42 1.19 -12.54
C GLU A 68 7.30 0.92 -14.05
N SER A 69 8.36 1.15 -14.84
CA SER A 69 8.38 0.86 -16.28
C SER A 69 8.57 -0.61 -16.64
N GLU A 70 9.11 -1.42 -15.72
CA GLU A 70 9.48 -2.82 -15.93
C GLU A 70 8.60 -3.80 -15.14
N SER A 71 7.83 -3.31 -14.16
CA SER A 71 7.03 -4.13 -13.26
C SER A 71 5.54 -3.77 -13.29
N PRO A 72 4.65 -4.65 -12.82
CA PRO A 72 3.23 -4.33 -12.67
C PRO A 72 2.94 -3.39 -11.50
N TYR A 73 3.96 -2.98 -10.74
CA TYR A 73 3.79 -2.05 -9.64
C TYR A 73 3.76 -0.60 -10.13
N GLY A 74 2.87 0.19 -9.56
CA GLY A 74 2.80 1.63 -9.79
C GLY A 74 2.84 2.42 -8.48
N ILE A 75 3.29 3.68 -8.56
CA ILE A 75 3.19 4.62 -7.46
C ILE A 75 2.49 5.89 -7.93
N ARG A 76 1.47 6.31 -7.17
CA ARG A 76 0.81 7.61 -7.37
C ARG A 76 0.53 8.34 -6.07
N PHE A 77 0.42 9.66 -6.18
CA PHE A 77 -0.15 10.48 -5.12
C PHE A 77 -1.67 10.44 -5.15
N GLU A 78 -2.28 10.40 -3.97
CA GLU A 78 -3.70 10.55 -3.72
C GLU A 78 -3.91 11.43 -2.46
N GLY A 79 -5.17 11.55 -2.02
CA GLY A 79 -5.53 12.25 -0.80
C GLY A 79 -5.67 13.76 -0.95
N ASP A 80 -6.12 14.40 0.11
CA ASP A 80 -6.24 15.86 0.15
C ASP A 80 -4.84 16.48 0.26
N ASN A 81 -4.50 17.38 -0.66
CA ASN A 81 -3.19 18.04 -0.71
C ASN A 81 -2.01 17.07 -0.98
N GLU A 82 -2.23 16.00 -1.75
CA GLU A 82 -1.19 15.01 -2.11
C GLU A 82 -0.49 14.42 -0.86
N ASN A 83 -1.27 14.24 0.21
CA ASN A 83 -0.77 13.75 1.49
C ASN A 83 -0.66 12.22 1.55
N GLU A 84 -1.20 11.50 0.55
CA GLU A 84 -1.13 10.05 0.45
C GLU A 84 -0.28 9.59 -0.74
N MET A 85 0.52 8.55 -0.51
CA MET A 85 1.21 7.80 -1.56
C MET A 85 0.65 6.39 -1.60
N VAL A 86 0.26 5.94 -2.79
CA VAL A 86 -0.39 4.65 -3.01
C VAL A 86 0.49 3.77 -3.87
N LEU A 87 0.84 2.60 -3.32
CA LEU A 87 1.44 1.49 -4.06
C LEU A 87 0.32 0.66 -4.67
N GLU A 88 0.39 0.43 -5.98
CA GLU A 88 -0.58 -0.38 -6.71
C GLU A 88 0.07 -1.56 -7.44
N TRP A 89 -0.75 -2.57 -7.73
CA TRP A 89 -0.43 -3.69 -8.61
C TRP A 89 -1.45 -3.75 -9.73
N ASN A 90 -1.02 -3.49 -10.97
CA ASN A 90 -1.85 -3.50 -12.17
C ASN A 90 -3.17 -2.70 -12.00
N GLY A 91 -3.06 -1.49 -11.45
CA GLY A 91 -4.21 -0.61 -11.14
C GLY A 91 -4.93 -0.90 -9.81
N THR A 92 -4.59 -1.99 -9.12
CA THR A 92 -5.21 -2.36 -7.83
C THR A 92 -4.40 -1.80 -6.66
N PRO A 93 -4.96 -0.93 -5.80
CA PRO A 93 -4.25 -0.41 -4.63
C PRO A 93 -3.90 -1.52 -3.64
N LEU A 94 -2.64 -1.57 -3.19
CA LEU A 94 -2.15 -2.53 -2.20
C LEU A 94 -1.89 -1.87 -0.85
N VAL A 95 -1.10 -0.79 -0.84
CA VAL A 95 -0.66 -0.11 0.39
C VAL A 95 -0.83 1.40 0.22
N ARG A 96 -1.31 2.06 1.27
CA ARG A 96 -1.40 3.52 1.38
C ARG A 96 -0.51 4.00 2.51
N VAL A 97 0.26 5.04 2.25
CA VAL A 97 1.03 5.77 3.25
C VAL A 97 0.50 7.20 3.27
N SER A 98 0.27 7.76 4.45
CA SER A 98 -0.29 9.11 4.61
C SER A 98 0.57 9.95 5.56
N ALA A 99 0.82 11.21 5.23
CA ALA A 99 1.54 12.14 6.09
C ALA A 99 0.58 13.18 6.70
N TRP A 100 0.73 13.41 8.02
CA TRP A 100 -0.11 14.30 8.82
C TRP A 100 0.77 15.20 9.71
N MET A 101 0.32 16.42 9.97
CA MET A 101 0.96 17.41 10.86
C MET A 101 -0.09 18.06 11.76
#